data_AF-A0A1S0TR88-F1
#
_entry.id   AF-A0A1S0TR88-F1
#
_cell.length_a   1.000
_cell.length_b   1.000
_cell.length_c   1.000
_cell.angle_alpha   90.00
_cell.angle_beta   90.00
_cell.angle_gamma   90.00
#
_symmetry.space_group_name_H-M   'P 1'
#
loop_
_entity.id
_entity.type
_entity.pdbx_description
1 polymer ?
#
loop_
_entity_poly.entity_id
_entity_poly.type
_entity_poly.pdbx_seq_one_letter_code
_entity_poly.pdbx_strand_id
1 'polypeptide(L)' 'VWIVFDHIKYHKRKPFHMDCSIEKDELNVTNCSNWANAGYCLSNNATRFLWCRKTCLCVGPQHL' A
#
# COMPACT_ATOMS: atom_id res chain seq x y z
N VAL A 1 -13.95 -35.60 -23.60
CA VAL A 1 -13.83 -34.13 -23.68
C VAL A 1 -15.03 -33.55 -22.91
N TRP A 2 -14.85 -32.49 -22.12
CA TRP A 2 -15.90 -31.71 -21.40
C TRP A 2 -16.30 -32.07 -19.95
N ILE A 3 -15.39 -32.44 -19.03
CA ILE A 3 -15.79 -32.57 -17.59
C ILE A 3 -14.74 -32.14 -16.55
N VAL A 4 -13.68 -31.41 -16.92
CA VAL A 4 -12.57 -31.06 -15.97
C VAL A 4 -12.36 -29.56 -15.73
N PHE A 5 -13.24 -28.67 -16.22
CA PHE A 5 -13.04 -27.22 -16.10
C PHE A 5 -14.03 -26.49 -15.15
N ASP A 6 -14.76 -27.19 -14.28
CA ASP A 6 -15.87 -26.54 -13.53
C ASP A 6 -15.59 -26.20 -12.05
N HIS A 7 -14.38 -26.45 -11.53
CA HIS A 7 -14.10 -26.25 -10.08
C HIS A 7 -13.12 -25.13 -9.72
N ILE A 8 -12.69 -24.29 -10.67
CA ILE A 8 -11.96 -23.06 -10.30
C ILE A 8 -12.99 -22.03 -9.84
N LYS A 9 -13.30 -22.02 -8.53
CA LYS A 9 -14.01 -20.88 -7.91
C LYS A 9 -13.14 -19.63 -8.08
N TYR A 10 -13.41 -18.86 -9.12
CA TYR A 10 -12.88 -17.51 -9.31
C TYR A 10 -13.37 -16.64 -8.14
N HIS A 11 -12.58 -16.56 -7.06
CA HIS A 11 -12.75 -15.52 -6.07
C HIS A 11 -12.51 -14.19 -6.79
N LYS A 12 -13.60 -13.48 -7.13
CA LYS A 12 -13.55 -12.07 -7.54
C LYS A 12 -12.94 -11.28 -6.38
N ARG A 13 -11.61 -11.16 -6.37
CA ARG A 13 -10.91 -10.27 -5.45
C ARG A 13 -11.41 -8.86 -5.75
N LYS A 14 -12.08 -8.24 -4.79
CA LYS A 14 -12.34 -6.81 -4.87
C LYS A 14 -10.97 -6.11 -4.84
N PRO A 15 -10.74 -5.10 -5.69
CA PRO A 15 -9.53 -4.31 -5.59
C PRO A 15 -9.46 -3.71 -4.19
N PHE A 16 -8.26 -3.76 -3.59
CA PHE A 16 -8.02 -3.07 -2.33
C PHE A 16 -8.24 -1.57 -2.57
N HIS A 17 -9.23 -1.01 -1.87
CA HIS A 17 -9.52 0.41 -1.91
C HIS A 17 -8.90 1.05 -0.68
N MET A 18 -7.87 1.84 -0.90
CA MET A 18 -7.17 2.58 0.14
C MET A 18 -7.96 3.85 0.48
N ASP A 19 -8.23 4.08 1.77
CA ASP A 19 -8.94 5.28 2.24
C ASP A 19 -8.01 6.20 3.05
N CYS A 20 -7.58 7.29 2.42
CA CYS A 20 -6.67 8.26 3.01
C CYS A 20 -7.21 9.04 4.20
N SER A 21 -8.51 9.01 4.46
CA SER A 21 -9.10 9.65 5.63
C SER A 21 -8.83 8.88 6.92
N ILE A 22 -8.64 7.55 6.82
CA ILE A 22 -8.43 6.66 7.97
C ILE A 22 -7.00 6.13 8.08
N GLU A 23 -6.23 6.17 6.99
CA GLU A 23 -4.84 5.69 6.99
C GLU A 23 -3.95 6.53 7.91
N LYS A 24 -3.05 5.84 8.60
CA LYS A 24 -2.10 6.41 9.55
C LYS A 24 -0.72 5.82 9.31
N ASP A 25 0.28 6.59 9.68
CA ASP A 25 1.63 6.08 9.81
C ASP A 25 1.78 5.44 11.20
N GLU A 26 2.32 4.22 11.23
CA GLU A 26 2.67 3.53 12.48
C GLU A 26 3.98 4.10 13.06
N LEU A 27 4.85 4.60 12.19
CA LEU A 27 6.08 5.31 12.56
C LEU A 27 5.81 6.81 12.69
N ASN A 28 6.64 7.50 13.48
CA ASN A 28 6.56 8.95 13.61
C ASN A 28 6.64 9.64 12.23
N VAL A 29 5.81 10.67 12.03
CA VAL A 29 5.73 11.51 10.82
C VAL A 29 7.12 11.96 10.35
N THR A 30 8.01 12.34 11.25
CA THR A 30 9.38 12.75 10.90
C THR A 30 10.16 11.62 10.22
N ASN A 31 10.04 10.39 10.70
CA ASN A 31 10.72 9.24 10.10
C ASN A 31 10.13 8.89 8.75
N CYS A 32 8.80 8.91 8.65
CA CYS A 32 8.12 8.64 7.39
C CYS A 32 8.41 9.69 6.32
N SER A 33 8.52 10.96 6.70
CA SER A 33 8.99 12.05 5.82
C SER A 33 10.42 11.81 5.33
N ASN A 34 11.36 11.54 6.24
CA ASN A 34 12.75 11.26 5.88
C ASN A 34 12.88 10.05 4.94
N TRP A 35 12.11 8.99 5.20
CA TRP A 35 12.12 7.79 4.38
C TRP A 35 11.44 7.98 3.03
N ALA A 36 10.38 8.79 2.96
CA ALA A 36 9.78 9.18 1.69
C ALA A 36 10.79 9.95 0.82
N ASN A 37 11.49 10.93 1.41
CA ASN A 37 12.52 11.71 0.73
C ASN A 37 13.72 10.86 0.28
N ALA A 38 14.08 9.83 1.07
CA ALA A 38 15.13 8.88 0.70
C ALA A 38 14.65 7.79 -0.29
N GLY A 39 13.41 7.85 -0.78
CA GLY A 39 12.88 6.95 -1.82
C GLY A 39 12.35 5.60 -1.33
N TYR A 40 12.27 5.38 -0.01
CA TYR A 40 11.82 4.11 0.57
C TYR A 40 10.35 3.81 0.31
N CYS A 41 9.52 4.82 0.04
CA CYS A 41 8.14 4.59 -0.37
C CYS A 41 8.03 3.79 -1.69
N LEU A 42 9.06 3.81 -2.54
CA LEU A 42 9.10 3.06 -3.79
C LEU A 42 9.99 1.80 -3.69
N SER A 43 11.10 1.89 -2.96
CA SER A 43 12.08 0.81 -2.87
C SER A 43 11.82 -0.19 -1.73
N ASN A 44 11.00 0.16 -0.74
CA ASN A 44 10.73 -0.68 0.43
C ASN A 44 9.22 -0.83 0.71
N ASN A 45 8.70 -2.02 0.40
CA ASN A 45 7.29 -2.34 0.61
C ASN A 45 6.86 -2.31 2.09
N ALA A 46 7.75 -2.62 3.03
CA ALA A 46 7.42 -2.51 4.46
C ALA A 46 7.24 -1.04 4.86
N THR A 47 8.13 -0.16 4.39
CA THR A 47 7.95 1.28 4.56
C THR A 47 6.64 1.75 3.95
N ARG A 48 6.34 1.33 2.72
CA ARG A 48 5.13 1.75 2.01
C ARG A 48 3.83 1.24 2.65
N PHE A 49 3.77 -0.02 3.06
CA PHE A 49 2.51 -0.68 3.43
C PHE A 49 2.35 -0.99 4.90
N LEU A 50 3.43 -1.02 5.69
CA LEU A 50 3.35 -1.33 7.12
C LEU A 50 3.56 -0.10 7.98
N TRP A 51 4.55 0.72 7.62
CA TRP A 51 5.02 1.77 8.52
C TRP A 51 4.50 3.16 8.17
N CYS A 52 4.63 3.54 6.90
CA CYS A 52 4.38 4.89 6.44
C CYS A 52 3.27 4.91 5.39
N ARG A 53 2.19 4.15 5.61
CA ARG A 53 1.07 4.01 4.66
C ARG A 53 0.51 5.35 4.26
N LYS A 54 0.20 6.22 5.23
CA LYS A 54 -0.39 7.52 4.93
C LYS A 54 0.59 8.40 4.17
N THR A 55 1.82 8.53 4.66
CA THR A 55 2.83 9.37 3.99
C THR A 55 3.11 8.86 2.57
N CYS A 56 3.38 7.56 2.40
CA CYS A 56 3.81 6.99 1.13
C CYS A 56 2.69 6.85 0.09
N LEU A 57 1.43 6.69 0.50
CA LEU A 57 0.34 6.37 -0.41
C LEU A 57 -0.69 7.51 -0.55
N CYS A 58 -0.85 8.40 0.44
CA CYS A 58 -1.80 9.53 0.38
C CYS A 58 -1.14 10.86 0.05
N VAL A 59 -0.04 11.17 0.73
CA VAL A 59 0.65 12.46 0.58
C VAL A 59 1.58 12.39 -0.63
N GLY A 60 2.26 11.25 -0.79
CA GLY A 60 3.25 11.03 -1.83
C GLY A 60 4.55 11.80 -1.57
N PRO A 61 5.64 11.45 -2.26
CA PRO A 61 6.94 12.10 -2.09
C PRO A 61 7.00 13.53 -2.68
N GLN A 62 5.87 14.10 -3.11
CA GLN A 62 5.79 15.40 -3.79
C GLN A 62 5.17 16.51 -2.93
N HIS A 63 4.66 16.19 -1.74
CA HIS A 63 4.06 17.17 -0.81
C HIS A 63 4.94 17.42 0.43
N LEU A 64 6.26 17.21 0.28
CA LEU A 64 7.30 17.55 1.24
C LEU A 64 8.28 18.54 0.61
#